data_AF-A0A8H3UDZ9-F1
#
_entry.id   AF-A0A8H3UDZ9-F1
#
_cell.length_a   1.000
_cell.length_b   1.000
_cell.length_c   1.000
_cell.angle_alpha   90.00
_cell.angle_beta   90.00
_cell.angle_gamma   90.00
#
_symmetry.space_group_name_H-M   'P 1'
#
loop_
_entity.id
_entity.type
_entity.pdbx_description
1 polymer ?
#
loop_
_entity_poly.entity_id
_entity_poly.type
_entity_poly.pdbx_seq_one_letter_code
_entity_poly.pdbx_strand_id
1 'polypeptide(L)'
;MRSIRIIGAFALVLGVFAASDGPDIVEKKFPEPPVNMFYFDDAETVILLDPVKGTVFRSEDSGLEWDKVKDIPEGNVNYILPNPNDNKVAVAVGIQKKHWITYDQGKSWTKFETKEHPTSDPSQDAVSFHADDNKRMLYHAREECMLFEC
;
A
#
# COMPACT_ATOMS: atom_id res chain seq x y z
N MET A 1 -6.29 -0.17 -70.35
CA MET A 1 -5.83 0.00 -68.95
C MET A 1 -5.86 -1.35 -68.27
N ARG A 2 -4.71 -1.97 -68.04
CA ARG A 2 -4.59 -3.26 -67.33
C ARG A 2 -4.27 -2.99 -65.86
N SER A 3 -5.23 -3.23 -64.98
CA SER A 3 -5.08 -3.10 -63.54
C SER A 3 -4.34 -4.30 -62.96
N ILE A 4 -3.12 -4.08 -62.47
CA ILE A 4 -2.32 -5.05 -61.71
C ILE A 4 -2.82 -5.02 -60.26
N ARG A 5 -3.35 -6.14 -59.76
CA ARG A 5 -3.69 -6.32 -58.34
C ARG A 5 -2.49 -6.91 -57.62
N ILE A 6 -1.78 -6.09 -56.86
CA ILE A 6 -0.72 -6.53 -55.95
C ILE A 6 -1.41 -6.99 -54.67
N ILE A 7 -1.47 -8.30 -54.45
CA ILE A 7 -1.88 -8.90 -53.18
C ILE A 7 -0.66 -8.82 -52.26
N GLY A 8 -0.63 -7.81 -51.39
CA GLY A 8 0.39 -7.69 -50.35
C GLY A 8 0.06 -8.65 -49.21
N ALA A 9 0.83 -9.72 -49.08
CA ALA A 9 0.77 -10.61 -47.93
C ALA A 9 1.47 -9.93 -46.74
N PHE A 10 0.68 -9.43 -45.79
CA PHE A 10 1.18 -8.93 -44.51
C PHE A 10 1.42 -10.13 -43.59
N ALA A 11 2.66 -10.62 -43.54
CA ALA A 11 3.05 -11.70 -42.65
C ALA A 11 3.09 -11.18 -41.21
N LEU A 12 2.06 -11.50 -40.43
CA LEU A 12 2.02 -11.26 -38.99
C LEU A 12 2.96 -12.27 -38.33
N VAL A 13 4.16 -11.83 -37.96
CA VAL A 13 5.07 -12.66 -37.16
C VAL A 13 4.55 -12.65 -35.73
N LEU A 14 3.79 -13.69 -35.37
CA LEU A 14 3.45 -13.99 -33.98
C LEU A 14 4.70 -14.56 -33.31
N GLY A 15 5.49 -13.69 -32.70
CA GLY A 15 6.57 -14.12 -31.81
C GLY A 15 5.96 -14.82 -30.60
N VAL A 16 6.18 -16.14 -30.49
CA VAL A 16 5.91 -16.88 -29.26
C VAL A 16 7.02 -16.51 -28.30
N PHE A 17 6.78 -15.56 -27.42
CA PHE A 17 7.67 -15.31 -26.28
C PHE A 17 7.47 -16.47 -25.30
N ALA A 18 8.44 -17.39 -25.25
CA ALA A 18 8.50 -18.37 -24.18
C ALA A 18 8.68 -17.61 -22.86
N ALA A 19 7.76 -17.80 -21.92
CA ALA A 19 7.94 -17.33 -20.56
C ALA A 19 9.23 -17.95 -19.99
N SER A 20 10.00 -17.17 -19.23
CA SER A 20 11.16 -17.66 -18.49
C SER A 20 10.74 -18.79 -17.55
N ASP A 21 11.52 -19.87 -17.46
CA ASP A 21 11.25 -21.02 -16.57
C ASP A 21 11.47 -20.70 -15.06
N GLY A 22 11.84 -19.47 -14.72
CA GLY A 22 12.14 -19.02 -13.35
C GLY A 22 11.41 -17.73 -12.95
N PRO A 23 11.46 -17.36 -11.65
CA PRO A 23 10.80 -16.15 -11.16
C PRO A 23 11.40 -14.90 -11.80
N ASP A 24 10.57 -13.88 -12.01
CA ASP A 24 11.04 -12.56 -12.37
C ASP A 24 11.78 -11.94 -11.19
N ILE A 25 13.03 -11.52 -11.42
CA ILE A 25 13.88 -10.87 -10.42
C ILE A 25 14.27 -9.51 -10.95
N VAL A 26 13.89 -8.47 -10.21
CA VAL A 26 14.28 -7.09 -10.49
C VAL A 26 14.92 -6.45 -9.27
N GLU A 27 15.79 -5.48 -9.49
CA GLU A 27 16.40 -4.69 -8.43
C GLU A 27 15.85 -3.26 -8.46
N LYS A 28 15.22 -2.85 -7.36
CA LYS A 28 14.80 -1.46 -7.13
C LYS A 28 15.58 -0.87 -5.96
N LYS A 29 16.25 0.27 -6.20
CA LYS A 29 16.90 1.04 -5.14
C LYS A 29 15.94 2.10 -4.60
N PHE A 30 15.72 2.05 -3.29
CA PHE A 30 15.05 3.12 -2.56
C PHE A 30 16.10 4.05 -1.93
N PRO A 31 15.79 5.34 -1.74
CA PRO A 31 16.71 6.28 -1.10
C PRO A 31 17.11 5.85 0.31
N GLU A 32 16.16 5.26 1.04
CA GLU A 32 16.32 4.83 2.42
C GLU A 32 15.92 3.36 2.58
N PRO A 33 16.46 2.64 3.57
CA PRO A 33 16.03 1.28 3.86
C PRO A 33 14.53 1.24 4.16
N PRO A 34 13.74 0.49 3.38
CA PRO A 34 12.30 0.46 3.57
C PRO A 34 11.91 -0.25 4.87
N VAL A 35 10.83 0.22 5.49
CA VAL A 35 10.21 -0.41 6.66
C VAL A 35 8.74 -0.68 6.39
N ASN A 36 8.08 -1.41 7.30
CA ASN A 36 6.64 -1.68 7.24
C ASN A 36 6.19 -2.29 5.90
N MET A 37 7.04 -3.13 5.29
CA MET A 37 6.73 -3.76 4.02
C MET A 37 5.84 -4.98 4.24
N PHE A 38 4.71 -5.06 3.54
CA PHE A 38 3.82 -6.22 3.60
C PHE A 38 3.03 -6.40 2.30
N TYR A 39 2.64 -7.65 2.04
CA TYR A 39 1.62 -8.00 1.05
C TYR A 39 0.25 -7.95 1.71
N PHE A 40 -0.77 -7.51 0.96
CA PHE A 40 -2.13 -7.90 1.30
C PHE A 40 -2.28 -9.41 1.06
N ASP A 41 -2.95 -10.10 1.98
CA ASP A 41 -3.11 -11.56 1.90
C ASP A 41 -3.79 -11.96 0.58
N ASP A 42 -3.35 -13.06 -0.04
CA ASP A 42 -3.82 -13.51 -1.36
C ASP A 42 -3.82 -12.42 -2.46
N ALA A 43 -2.88 -11.46 -2.43
CA ALA A 43 -2.76 -10.41 -3.43
C ALA A 43 -1.30 -10.17 -3.84
N GLU A 44 -1.10 -9.69 -5.07
CA GLU A 44 0.21 -9.22 -5.57
C GLU A 44 0.54 -7.80 -5.09
N THR A 45 -0.39 -7.15 -4.37
CA THR A 45 -0.19 -5.77 -3.93
C THR A 45 0.70 -5.70 -2.70
N VAL A 46 1.76 -4.91 -2.80
CA VAL A 46 2.73 -4.66 -1.73
C VAL A 46 2.67 -3.21 -1.30
N ILE A 47 2.70 -2.97 0.01
CA ILE A 47 2.88 -1.64 0.59
C ILE A 47 4.27 -1.56 1.21
N LEU A 48 4.90 -0.39 1.10
CA LEU A 48 6.21 -0.08 1.65
C LEU A 48 6.23 1.35 2.18
N LEU A 49 6.87 1.57 3.33
CA LEU A 49 7.05 2.90 3.93
C LEU A 49 8.52 3.30 3.91
N ASP A 50 8.82 4.47 3.36
CA ASP A 50 10.09 5.16 3.55
C ASP A 50 10.10 5.82 4.94
N PRO A 51 10.96 5.38 5.88
CA PRO A 51 10.92 5.85 7.26
C PRO A 51 11.42 7.29 7.44
N VAL A 52 12.18 7.84 6.48
CA VAL A 52 12.77 9.19 6.60
C VAL A 52 11.85 10.22 5.97
N LYS A 53 11.36 9.95 4.76
CA LYS A 53 10.44 10.86 4.07
C LYS A 53 8.98 10.65 4.48
N GLY A 54 8.65 9.51 5.08
CA GLY A 54 7.27 9.10 5.34
C GLY A 54 6.48 8.93 4.05
N THR A 55 7.15 8.55 2.95
CA THR A 55 6.49 8.26 1.67
C THR A 55 5.95 6.85 1.69
N VAL A 56 4.67 6.67 1.38
CA VAL A 56 4.06 5.36 1.18
C VAL A 56 4.17 4.99 -0.30
N PHE A 57 4.77 3.84 -0.57
CA PHE A 57 4.83 3.24 -1.90
C PHE A 57 3.88 2.05 -1.99
N ARG A 58 3.34 1.84 -3.18
CA ARG A 58 2.50 0.70 -3.54
C ARG A 58 3.04 0.07 -4.81
N SER A 59 3.12 -1.26 -4.81
CA SER A 59 3.26 -2.07 -6.02
C SER A 59 1.99 -2.88 -6.20
N GLU A 60 1.59 -3.15 -7.44
CA GLU A 60 0.46 -4.00 -7.77
C GLU A 60 0.82 -5.31 -8.47
N ASP A 61 2.11 -5.55 -8.62
CA ASP A 61 2.72 -6.63 -9.40
C ASP A 61 3.85 -7.31 -8.62
N SER A 62 3.66 -7.52 -7.31
CA SER A 62 4.60 -8.21 -6.42
C SER A 62 5.98 -7.56 -6.31
N GLY A 63 6.05 -6.24 -6.49
CA GLY A 63 7.25 -5.44 -6.33
C GLY A 63 8.08 -5.25 -7.60
N LEU A 64 7.56 -5.58 -8.78
CA LEU A 64 8.23 -5.31 -10.04
C LEU A 64 8.24 -3.80 -10.34
N GLU A 65 7.08 -3.16 -10.24
CA GLU A 65 6.90 -1.72 -10.37
C GLU A 65 6.36 -1.10 -9.07
N TRP A 66 6.69 0.18 -8.84
CA TRP A 66 6.38 0.88 -7.61
C TRP A 66 5.96 2.31 -7.88
N ASP A 67 4.81 2.69 -7.31
CA ASP A 67 4.25 4.02 -7.35
C ASP A 67 4.13 4.63 -5.95
N LYS A 68 4.16 5.96 -5.89
CA LYS A 68 3.81 6.67 -4.66
C LYS A 68 2.30 6.70 -4.47
N VAL A 69 1.84 6.41 -3.27
CA VAL A 69 0.45 6.66 -2.86
C VAL A 69 0.24 8.18 -2.73
N LYS A 70 -0.62 8.75 -3.57
CA LYS A 70 -0.82 10.21 -3.67
C LYS A 70 -1.79 10.77 -2.64
N ASP A 71 -2.71 9.94 -2.15
CA ASP A 71 -3.76 10.34 -1.20
C ASP A 71 -3.21 10.59 0.22
N ILE A 72 -2.01 10.07 0.51
CA ILE A 72 -1.29 10.23 1.77
C ILE A 72 -0.14 11.22 1.54
N PRO A 73 -0.20 12.43 2.10
CA PRO A 73 0.92 13.37 2.01
C PRO A 73 2.18 12.80 2.68
N GLU A 74 3.35 12.99 2.06
CA GLU A 74 4.64 12.55 2.60
C GLU A 74 4.86 13.07 4.04
N GLY A 75 5.48 12.25 4.88
CA GLY A 75 5.84 12.62 6.24
C GLY A 75 4.67 12.62 7.23
N ASN A 76 3.52 12.03 6.87
CA ASN A 76 2.34 12.02 7.73
C ASN A 76 1.97 10.64 8.29
N VAL A 77 2.69 9.58 7.93
CA VAL A 77 2.42 8.20 8.38
C VAL A 77 3.54 7.70 9.28
N ASN A 78 3.17 7.13 10.43
CA ASN A 78 4.11 6.45 11.31
C ASN A 78 4.28 4.98 10.88
N TYR A 79 3.18 4.28 10.68
CA TYR A 79 3.14 2.88 10.29
C TYR A 79 1.77 2.53 9.66
N ILE A 80 1.69 1.37 9.02
CA ILE A 80 0.50 0.88 8.33
C ILE A 80 0.19 -0.54 8.81
N LEU A 81 -1.06 -0.77 9.20
CA LEU A 81 -1.57 -2.05 9.69
C LEU A 81 -2.54 -2.66 8.68
N PRO A 82 -2.23 -3.81 8.05
CA PRO A 82 -3.23 -4.57 7.32
C PRO A 82 -4.26 -5.19 8.28
N ASN A 83 -5.51 -5.26 7.84
CA ASN A 83 -6.53 -6.02 8.57
C ASN A 83 -6.28 -7.53 8.36
N PRO A 84 -6.04 -8.30 9.43
CA PRO A 84 -5.77 -9.74 9.30
C PRO A 84 -6.98 -10.56 8.86
N ASN A 85 -8.19 -9.99 8.90
CA ASN A 85 -9.44 -10.68 8.56
C ASN A 85 -10.04 -10.21 7.21
N ASP A 86 -9.48 -9.17 6.59
CA ASP A 86 -9.93 -8.68 5.29
C ASP A 86 -8.73 -8.11 4.51
N ASN A 87 -8.34 -8.86 3.48
CA ASN A 87 -7.20 -8.53 2.64
C ASN A 87 -7.37 -7.27 1.78
N LYS A 88 -8.49 -6.55 1.87
CA LYS A 88 -8.68 -5.27 1.20
C LYS A 88 -8.44 -4.07 2.10
N VAL A 89 -8.39 -4.29 3.42
CA VAL A 89 -8.40 -3.21 4.40
C VAL A 89 -7.03 -3.05 5.03
N ALA A 90 -6.58 -1.80 5.11
CA ALA A 90 -5.44 -1.42 5.92
C ALA A 90 -5.64 -0.01 6.47
N VAL A 91 -5.05 0.26 7.63
CA VAL A 91 -5.06 1.58 8.26
C VAL A 91 -3.64 2.12 8.33
N ALA A 92 -3.42 3.28 7.72
CA ALA A 92 -2.21 4.06 7.90
C ALA A 92 -2.38 4.93 9.15
N VAL A 93 -1.70 4.54 10.22
CA VAL A 93 -1.68 5.29 11.48
C VAL A 93 -0.75 6.47 11.29
N GLY A 94 -1.37 7.61 11.04
CA GLY A 94 -0.65 8.86 10.86
C GLY A 94 -0.18 9.56 12.13
N ILE A 95 0.54 10.65 11.91
CA ILE A 95 1.07 11.53 12.94
C ILE A 95 -0.10 12.29 13.62
N GLN A 96 -0.04 12.36 14.95
CA GLN A 96 -1.08 12.97 15.78
C GLN A 96 -2.45 12.35 15.50
N LYS A 97 -3.47 13.17 15.22
CA LYS A 97 -4.88 12.78 15.13
C LYS A 97 -5.34 12.49 13.70
N LYS A 98 -4.43 12.40 12.73
CA LYS A 98 -4.74 12.25 11.30
C LYS A 98 -4.34 10.87 10.82
N HIS A 99 -5.25 10.15 10.19
CA HIS A 99 -5.05 8.77 9.76
C HIS A 99 -5.69 8.53 8.40
N TRP A 100 -5.39 7.39 7.78
CA TRP A 100 -5.99 6.99 6.52
C TRP A 100 -6.41 5.53 6.55
N ILE A 101 -7.45 5.21 5.81
CA ILE A 101 -7.93 3.83 5.63
C ILE A 101 -8.15 3.55 4.14
N THR A 102 -7.79 2.35 3.73
CA THR A 102 -8.13 1.79 2.42
C THR A 102 -9.12 0.63 2.59
N TYR A 103 -9.94 0.41 1.57
CA TYR A 103 -10.81 -0.76 1.41
C TYR A 103 -10.60 -1.44 0.05
N ASP A 104 -9.48 -1.15 -0.61
CA ASP A 104 -9.17 -1.57 -1.97
C ASP A 104 -7.67 -1.88 -2.17
N GLN A 105 -7.02 -2.42 -1.14
CA GLN A 105 -5.60 -2.80 -1.18
C GLN A 105 -4.69 -1.59 -1.45
N GLY A 106 -5.05 -0.43 -0.89
CA GLY A 106 -4.27 0.78 -0.98
C GLY A 106 -4.29 1.47 -2.34
N LYS A 107 -5.21 1.10 -3.25
CA LYS A 107 -5.44 1.83 -4.51
C LYS A 107 -5.94 3.25 -4.23
N SER A 108 -6.81 3.40 -3.23
CA SER A 108 -7.25 4.67 -2.72
C SER A 108 -7.24 4.70 -1.20
N TRP A 109 -7.02 5.89 -0.64
CA TRP A 109 -6.99 6.10 0.80
C TRP A 109 -7.91 7.24 1.22
N THR A 110 -8.76 6.96 2.20
CA THR A 110 -9.65 7.97 2.79
C THR A 110 -9.05 8.47 4.09
N LYS A 111 -8.81 9.78 4.17
CA LYS A 111 -8.36 10.43 5.40
C LYS A 111 -9.50 10.47 6.43
N PHE A 112 -9.18 10.22 7.68
CA PHE A 112 -10.05 10.49 8.83
C PHE A 112 -9.26 11.10 9.99
N GLU A 113 -9.97 11.64 10.97
CA GLU A 113 -9.38 12.21 12.18
C GLU A 113 -10.00 11.61 13.45
N THR A 114 -9.19 11.46 14.49
CA THR A 114 -9.61 10.99 15.81
C THR A 114 -9.63 12.15 16.81
N LYS A 115 -10.34 11.98 17.93
CA LYS A 115 -10.35 12.98 19.00
C LYS A 115 -9.00 13.06 19.72
N GLU A 116 -8.37 11.90 19.88
CA GLU A 116 -7.13 11.71 20.64
C GLU A 116 -6.02 11.10 19.78
N HIS A 117 -4.80 11.09 20.32
CA HIS A 117 -3.63 10.57 19.64
C HIS A 117 -3.63 9.04 19.68
N PRO A 118 -2.94 8.37 18.73
CA PRO A 118 -2.75 6.93 18.82
C PRO A 118 -1.92 6.63 20.06
N THR A 119 -2.14 5.44 20.63
CA THR A 119 -1.32 4.92 21.71
C THR A 119 0.18 5.05 21.39
N SER A 120 0.96 5.35 22.41
CA SER A 120 2.42 5.35 22.35
C SER A 120 3.03 4.09 22.98
N ASP A 121 2.19 3.14 23.40
CA ASP A 121 2.64 1.85 23.90
C ASP A 121 3.18 1.01 22.73
N PRO A 122 4.49 0.72 22.68
CA PRO A 122 5.07 -0.05 21.58
C PRO A 122 4.63 -1.53 21.59
N SER A 123 3.97 -2.00 22.63
CA SER A 123 3.41 -3.36 22.70
C SER A 123 1.99 -3.47 22.14
N GLN A 124 1.38 -2.36 21.73
CA GLN A 124 0.01 -2.32 21.24
C GLN A 124 -0.10 -1.56 19.93
N ASP A 125 -0.78 -2.17 18.96
CA ASP A 125 -1.23 -1.48 17.77
C ASP A 125 -2.28 -0.42 18.12
N ALA A 126 -2.31 0.70 17.38
CA ALA A 126 -3.31 1.74 17.58
C ALA A 126 -4.72 1.32 17.12
N VAL A 127 -4.85 0.21 16.40
CA VAL A 127 -6.11 -0.28 15.86
C VAL A 127 -6.25 -1.78 16.11
N SER A 128 -7.40 -2.18 16.66
CA SER A 128 -7.84 -3.57 16.65
C SER A 128 -8.99 -3.73 15.66
N PHE A 129 -8.83 -4.62 14.69
CA PHE A 129 -9.85 -4.85 13.67
C PHE A 129 -10.98 -5.74 14.21
N HIS A 130 -12.22 -5.41 13.85
CA HIS A 130 -13.33 -6.35 14.05
C HIS A 130 -13.17 -7.51 13.05
N ALA A 131 -13.40 -8.75 13.49
CA ALA A 131 -13.18 -9.94 12.68
C ALA A 131 -14.08 -9.99 11.43
N ASP A 132 -15.39 -9.77 11.60
CA ASP A 132 -16.36 -9.98 10.51
C ASP A 132 -16.96 -8.71 9.87
N ASP A 133 -16.76 -7.54 10.49
CA ASP A 133 -17.30 -6.26 9.99
C ASP A 133 -16.15 -5.28 9.80
N ASN A 134 -15.63 -5.24 8.59
CA ASN A 134 -14.48 -4.43 8.23
C ASN A 134 -14.72 -2.90 8.37
N LYS A 135 -15.96 -2.46 8.62
CA LYS A 135 -16.31 -1.06 8.88
C LYS A 135 -16.25 -0.72 10.37
N ARG A 136 -15.90 -1.68 11.22
CA ARG A 136 -15.75 -1.50 12.66
C ARG A 136 -14.33 -1.82 13.09
N MET A 137 -13.82 -1.00 13.99
CA MET A 137 -12.52 -1.21 14.63
C MET A 137 -12.54 -0.52 15.99
N LEU A 138 -11.68 -0.99 16.89
CA LEU A 138 -11.35 -0.27 18.11
C LEU A 138 -10.09 0.55 17.84
N TYR A 139 -10.09 1.78 18.34
CA TYR A 139 -8.92 2.66 18.27
C TYR A 139 -8.35 2.81 19.68
N HIS A 140 -7.09 2.44 19.85
CA HIS A 140 -6.38 2.57 21.11
C HIS A 140 -5.78 3.97 21.18
N ALA A 141 -6.49 4.83 21.90
CA ALA A 141 -6.13 6.22 22.06
C ALA A 141 -5.29 6.46 23.32
N ARG A 142 -4.50 7.53 23.29
CA ARG A 142 -3.98 8.19 24.49
C ARG A 142 -4.41 9.65 24.47
N GLU A 143 -4.83 10.15 25.62
CA GLU A 143 -4.99 11.58 25.84
C GLU A 143 -3.61 12.23 25.89
N GLU A 144 -3.48 13.46 25.37
CA GLU A 144 -2.24 14.22 25.48
C GLU A 144 -2.00 14.63 26.94
N CYS A 145 -1.20 13.84 27.67
CA CYS A 145 -0.77 14.20 29.01
C CYS A 145 0.36 15.25 28.93
N MET A 146 0.04 16.52 29.14
CA MET A 146 1.08 17.55 29.29
C MET A 146 1.70 17.45 30.69
N LEU A 147 3.00 17.11 30.74
CA LEU A 147 3.88 17.38 31.88
C LEU A 147 3.47 16.73 33.23
N PHE A 148 3.06 15.45 33.23
CA PHE A 148 2.83 14.57 34.41
C PHE A 148 1.40 14.29 34.87
N GLU A 149 0.35 14.77 34.20
CA GLU A 149 -1.02 14.31 34.51
C GLU A 149 -1.67 13.65 33.30
N CYS A 150 -1.86 12.35 33.46
CA CYS A 150 -2.98 11.59 32.94
C CYS A 150 -3.92 11.34 34.15
#